data_AF-A0A9X1LQ12-F1
#
_entry.id   AF-A0A9X1LQ12-F1
#
_cell.length_a   1.000
_cell.length_b   1.000
_cell.length_c   1.000
_cell.angle_alpha   90.00
_cell.angle_beta   90.00
_cell.angle_gamma   90.00
#
_symmetry.space_group_name_H-M   'P 1'
#
loop_
_entity.id
_entity.type
_entity.pdbx_description
1 polymer ?
#
loop_
_entity_poly.entity_id
_entity_poly.type
_entity_poly.pdbx_seq_one_letter_code
_entity_poly.pdbx_strand_id
1 'polypeptide(L)' 'MAIARLHGGPLDGQIIPIEDADDKLIVPYSETQVVYNRRGDAQNTGESDGPTEIDYWFDEALEDLTLSDD' A
#
# COMPACT_ATOMS: atom_id res chain seq x y z
N MET A 1 9.89 9.68 -6.36
CA MET A 1 8.58 9.74 -5.69
C MET A 1 7.68 8.74 -6.37
N ALA A 2 7.08 7.84 -5.63
CA ALA A 2 6.20 6.79 -6.15
C ALA A 2 4.80 6.95 -5.55
N ILE A 3 3.82 6.29 -6.16
CA ILE A 3 2.46 6.23 -5.67
C ILE A 3 1.96 4.78 -5.66
N ALA A 4 1.29 4.42 -4.57
CA ALA A 4 0.58 3.16 -4.42
C ALA A 4 -0.88 3.33 -4.83
N ARG A 5 -1.37 2.49 -5.74
CA ARG A 5 -2.80 2.33 -6.02
C ARG A 5 -3.33 1.12 -5.27
N LEU A 6 -4.29 1.34 -4.39
CA LEU A 6 -4.89 0.29 -3.57
C LEU A 6 -6.07 -0.34 -4.29
N HIS A 7 -6.08 -1.67 -4.35
CA HIS A 7 -7.13 -2.49 -4.97
C HIS A 7 -7.70 -3.47 -3.95
N GLY A 8 -9.02 -3.55 -3.86
CA GLY A 8 -9.74 -4.37 -2.89
C GLY A 8 -9.67 -3.84 -1.46
N GLY A 9 -10.35 -4.53 -0.56
CA GLY A 9 -10.39 -4.17 0.85
C GLY A 9 -11.11 -2.84 1.13
N PRO A 10 -10.88 -2.23 2.31
CA PRO A 10 -11.58 -1.03 2.72
C PRO A 10 -11.06 0.27 2.09
N LEU A 11 -9.87 0.26 1.49
CA LEU A 11 -9.24 1.42 0.86
C LEU A 11 -9.16 1.30 -0.67
N ASP A 12 -9.99 0.44 -1.25
CA ASP A 12 -10.07 0.24 -2.72
C ASP A 12 -10.22 1.57 -3.47
N GLY A 13 -9.41 1.74 -4.52
CA GLY A 13 -9.40 2.92 -5.38
C GLY A 13 -8.63 4.12 -4.81
N GLN A 14 -8.05 4.02 -3.61
CA GLN A 14 -7.22 5.09 -3.08
C GLN A 14 -5.82 5.11 -3.71
N ILE A 15 -5.26 6.32 -3.80
CA ILE A 15 -3.89 6.57 -4.27
C ILE A 15 -3.11 7.24 -3.14
N ILE A 16 -2.02 6.61 -2.69
CA ILE A 16 -1.20 7.09 -1.57
C ILE A 16 0.22 7.34 -2.06
N PRO A 17 0.82 8.50 -1.77
CA PRO A 17 2.24 8.72 -2.06
C PRO A 17 3.12 7.84 -1.16
N ILE A 18 4.08 7.16 -1.77
CA ILE A 18 5.06 6.31 -1.10
C ILE A 18 6.48 6.76 -1.46
N GLU A 19 7.40 6.58 -0.53
CA GLU A 19 8.81 6.93 -0.75
C GLU A 19 9.53 5.87 -1.58
N ASP A 20 9.27 4.59 -1.30
CA ASP A 20 9.83 3.44 -1.99
C ASP A 20 8.77 2.35 -2.25
N ALA A 21 9.15 1.37 -3.08
CA ALA A 21 8.33 0.35 -3.71
C ALA A 21 8.48 -1.00 -3.00
N ASP A 22 8.07 -1.09 -1.75
CA ASP A 22 8.17 -2.33 -0.97
C ASP A 22 7.20 -3.43 -1.44
N ASP A 23 7.53 -4.70 -1.18
CA ASP A 23 6.63 -5.82 -1.51
C ASP A 23 5.32 -5.80 -0.70
N LYS A 24 5.33 -5.16 0.48
CA LYS A 24 4.18 -5.07 1.39
C LYS A 24 3.99 -3.64 1.87
N LEU A 25 2.76 -3.14 1.79
CA LEU A 25 2.35 -1.82 2.24
C LEU A 25 1.35 -1.96 3.39
N ILE A 26 1.70 -1.40 4.55
CA ILE A 26 0.84 -1.39 5.74
C ILE A 26 0.24 0.01 5.86
N VAL A 27 -1.09 0.10 5.80
CA VAL A 27 -1.81 1.38 5.84
C VAL A 27 -2.70 1.42 7.07
N PRO A 28 -2.68 2.51 7.86
CA PRO A 28 -3.62 2.67 8.97
C PRO A 28 -5.06 2.81 8.43
N TYR A 29 -5.98 2.03 8.98
CA TYR A 29 -7.41 2.07 8.66
C TYR A 29 -8.25 2.12 9.92
N SER A 30 -8.75 3.32 10.25
CA SER A 30 -9.52 3.59 11.46
C SER A 30 -8.76 3.14 12.72
N GLU A 31 -9.26 2.12 13.44
CA GLU A 31 -8.69 1.57 14.67
C GLU A 31 -7.76 0.37 14.40
N THR A 32 -7.60 -0.02 13.13
CA THR A 32 -6.84 -1.21 12.69
C THR A 32 -5.78 -0.83 11.68
N GLN A 33 -4.99 -1.82 11.26
CA GLN A 33 -4.07 -1.67 10.12
C GLN A 33 -4.46 -2.68 9.05
N VAL A 34 -4.27 -2.31 7.79
CA VAL A 34 -4.54 -3.20 6.66
C VAL A 34 -3.28 -3.38 5.85
N VAL A 35 -3.09 -4.61 5.39
CA VAL A 35 -1.93 -5.03 4.62
C VAL A 35 -2.34 -5.17 3.17
N TYR A 36 -1.55 -4.53 2.32
CA TYR A 36 -1.62 -4.73 0.88
C TYR A 36 -0.30 -5.31 0.38
N ASN A 37 -0.38 -6.31 -0.49
CA ASN A 37 0.80 -6.84 -1.16
C ASN A 37 0.92 -6.24 -2.55
N ARG A 38 2.15 -5.89 -2.92
CA ARG A 38 2.48 -5.43 -4.26
C ARG A 38 2.14 -6.53 -5.26
N ARG A 39 1.46 -6.16 -6.33
CA ARG A 39 1.08 -7.10 -7.39
C ARG A 39 1.36 -6.49 -8.75
N GLY A 40 2.23 -7.17 -9.51
CA GLY A 40 2.65 -6.70 -10.84
C GLY A 40 3.89 -5.79 -10.78
N ASP A 41 4.30 -5.36 -11.97
CA ASP A 41 5.49 -4.54 -12.18
C ASP A 41 5.20 -3.06 -11.91
N ALA A 42 6.24 -2.32 -11.54
CA ALA A 42 6.13 -0.88 -11.38
C ALA A 42 5.89 -0.22 -12.74
N GLN A 43 4.91 0.68 -12.81
CA GLN A 43 4.57 1.46 -14.00
C GLN A 43 5.15 2.88 -13.88
N ASN A 44 5.29 3.59 -15.01
CA ASN A 44 5.80 4.96 -15.06
C ASN A 44 7.17 5.15 -14.37
N THR A 45 8.08 4.19 -14.57
CA THR A 45 9.44 4.23 -13.98
C THR A 45 10.41 5.17 -14.73
N GLY A 46 9.95 5.81 -15.82
CA GLY A 46 10.75 6.72 -16.62
C GLY A 46 10.71 8.15 -16.07
N GLU A 47 11.81 8.89 -16.20
CA GLU A 47 11.93 10.28 -15.70
C GLU A 47 10.91 11.28 -16.30
N SER A 48 10.27 10.93 -17.44
CA SER A 48 9.26 11.77 -18.11
C SER A 48 7.83 11.21 -18.07
N ASP A 49 7.61 10.05 -17.45
CA ASP A 49 6.29 9.38 -17.44
C ASP A 49 5.45 9.69 -16.19
N GLY A 50 6.00 10.48 -15.26
CA GLY A 50 5.34 10.85 -14.01
C GLY A 50 5.91 10.09 -12.80
N PRO A 51 5.20 10.10 -11.65
CA PRO A 51 5.61 9.31 -10.50
C PRO A 51 5.43 7.81 -10.80
N THR A 52 6.37 6.99 -10.32
CA THR A 52 6.26 5.53 -10.41
C THR A 52 4.97 5.05 -9.77
N GLU A 53 4.17 4.27 -10.49
CA GLU A 53 2.90 3.73 -10.01
C GLU A 53 3.02 2.24 -9.70
N ILE A 54 2.48 1.82 -8.57
CA ILE A 54 2.53 0.43 -8.13
C ILE A 54 1.16 0.00 -7.66
N ASP A 55 0.71 -1.14 -8.19
CA ASP A 55 -0.56 -1.74 -7.80
C ASP A 55 -0.38 -2.61 -6.55
N TYR A 56 -1.17 -2.31 -5.52
CA TYR A 56 -1.19 -3.00 -4.25
C TYR A 56 -2.57 -3.61 -4.03
N TRP A 57 -2.61 -4.90 -3.75
CA TRP A 57 -3.86 -5.64 -3.56
C TRP A 57 -4.05 -5.99 -2.09
N PHE A 58 -5.28 -5.78 -1.59
CA PHE A 58 -5.64 -6.11 -0.22
C PHE A 58 -5.35 -7.58 0.06
N ASP A 59 -4.62 -7.81 1.14
CA ASP A 59 -4.23 -9.15 1.60
C ASP A 59 -5.04 -9.51 2.85
N GLU A 60 -4.85 -8.75 3.93
CA GLU A 60 -5.51 -8.97 5.21
C GLU A 60 -5.64 -7.69 6.03
N ALA A 61 -6.57 -7.69 6.98
CA ALA A 61 -6.64 -6.67 8.03
C ALA A 61 -5.95 -7.22 9.27
N LEU A 62 -4.99 -6.46 9.81
CA LEU A 62 -4.40 -6.72 11.11
C LEU A 62 -5.37 -6.18 12.17
N GLU A 63 -6.15 -7.09 12.74
CA GLU A 63 -6.96 -6.84 13.92
C GLU A 63 -6.03 -6.67 15.12
N ASP A 64 -5.85 -5.41 15.52
CA ASP A 64 -5.18 -4.98 16.75
C ASP A 64 -3.75 -5.54 16.92
N LEU A 65 -2.74 -4.75 16.54
CA LEU A 65 -1.47 -4.81 17.24
C LEU A 65 -1.74 -4.31 18.67
N THR A 66 -2.34 -5.14 19.53
CA THR A 66 -2.15 -4.97 20.97
C THR A 66 -0.65 -5.12 21.13
N LEU A 67 0.06 -4.00 21.28
CA LEU A 67 1.41 -3.99 21.83
C LEU A 67 1.25 -4.74 23.16
N SER A 68 1.60 -6.02 23.19
CA SER A 68 1.75 -6.73 24.45
C SER A 68 3.01 -6.14 25.07
N ASP A 69 2.84 -5.00 25.73
CA ASP A 69 3.78 -4.43 26.68
C ASP A 69 3.67 -5.32 27.94
N ASP A 70 4.60 -6.27 28.06
CA ASP A 70 4.88 -7.00 29.31
C ASP A 70 6.17 -6.44 29.94
#